data_AF-A0A9P2ZYG2-F1
#
_entry.id   AF-A0A9P2ZYG2-F1
#
_cell.length_a   1.000
_cell.length_b   1.000
_cell.length_c   1.000
_cell.angle_alpha   90.00
_cell.angle_beta   90.00
_cell.angle_gamma   90.00
#
_symmetry.space_group_name_H-M   'P 1'
#
loop_
_entity.id
_entity.type
_entity.pdbx_description
1 polymer ?
#
loop_
_entity_poly.entity_id
_entity_poly.type
_entity_poly.pdbx_seq_one_letter_code
_entity_poly.pdbx_strand_id
1 'polypeptide(L)'
;MSTGAGSLFRGILSSLYTPGSRPNRAAGNTFSSPVPTRYLLLQDVPRTARASDVLRVLKDSGTVAKSFPLSAITPQPPSYPRYHSLTRTFHLTAPTLSVASAIQERLRKAPIFPSLRVAHLGPGSRQSDVTPPPRIHFSTHDAKMWVQAQLFDERDPKSTGDSDRDQGGSSPQRYSRVDAPDGEGERSGRRRESRKGGRPAFSSLASDPYWAMDPSKQGRRVVVRGVPGMASYELVRKIAKNFGVLEGEEGCVRMPPSRGGVKAIYCFTVDSVSNAHHLQKFLHLTNFHRKVYGSRFPLQAEVW
;
A
#
# COMPACT_ATOMS: atom_id res chain seq x y z
N MET A 1 -30.57 -37.09 -56.96
CA MET A 1 -32.04 -37.11 -57.05
C MET A 1 -32.53 -36.06 -56.05
N SER A 2 -32.77 -34.81 -56.49
CA SER A 2 -34.09 -34.26 -56.95
C SER A 2 -35.13 -34.37 -55.84
N THR A 3 -35.93 -33.38 -55.41
CA THR A 3 -36.24 -31.97 -55.77
C THR A 3 -37.31 -31.49 -54.78
N GLY A 4 -37.47 -30.18 -54.57
CA GLY A 4 -38.70 -29.56 -54.02
C GLY A 4 -38.39 -28.38 -53.08
N ALA A 5 -38.38 -27.12 -53.53
CA ALA A 5 -39.53 -26.27 -53.92
C ALA A 5 -40.63 -26.29 -52.85
N GLY A 6 -41.12 -25.20 -52.26
CA GLY A 6 -40.95 -23.76 -52.41
C GLY A 6 -42.17 -23.14 -51.69
N SER A 7 -42.06 -21.92 -51.15
CA SER A 7 -43.26 -21.09 -50.95
C SER A 7 -42.88 -19.61 -50.87
N LEU A 8 -43.45 -18.89 -51.83
CA LEU A 8 -43.46 -17.44 -51.97
C LEU A 8 -44.53 -16.88 -51.05
N PHE A 9 -44.18 -15.93 -50.18
CA PHE A 9 -45.15 -14.95 -49.68
C PHE A 9 -44.62 -13.54 -49.89
N ARG A 10 -45.25 -12.87 -50.86
CA ARG A 10 -45.28 -11.41 -51.01
C ARG A 10 -46.36 -10.85 -50.10
N GLY A 11 -46.07 -9.74 -49.43
CA GLY A 11 -47.02 -8.85 -48.75
C GLY A 11 -46.28 -7.58 -48.34
N ILE A 12 -46.13 -6.62 -49.25
CA ILE A 12 -46.90 -5.36 -49.32
C ILE A 12 -46.80 -4.53 -48.02
N LEU A 13 -45.87 -3.57 -48.08
CA LEU A 13 -45.95 -2.18 -47.65
C LEU A 13 -47.05 -1.80 -46.65
N SER A 14 -46.63 -1.37 -45.47
CA SER A 14 -47.34 -0.35 -44.70
C SER A 14 -46.31 0.56 -44.03
N SER A 15 -46.15 1.71 -44.65
CA SER A 15 -45.42 2.89 -44.18
C SER A 15 -46.15 3.49 -42.98
N LEU A 16 -45.47 3.58 -41.84
CA LEU A 16 -45.82 4.50 -40.77
C LEU A 16 -44.58 5.30 -40.41
N TYR A 17 -44.47 6.46 -41.04
CA TYR A 17 -43.56 7.53 -40.69
C TYR A 17 -43.88 7.98 -39.25
N THR A 18 -43.06 7.59 -38.28
CA THR A 18 -43.11 8.15 -36.92
C THR A 18 -42.04 9.24 -36.82
N PRO A 19 -42.40 10.51 -36.60
CA PRO A 19 -41.42 11.57 -36.48
C PRO A 19 -40.73 11.51 -35.10
N GLY A 20 -39.42 11.28 -35.13
CA GLY A 20 -38.46 12.03 -34.31
C GLY A 20 -38.52 11.88 -32.78
N SER A 21 -38.43 10.65 -32.26
CA SER A 21 -37.91 10.48 -30.90
C SER A 21 -36.38 10.39 -30.95
N ARG A 22 -35.70 11.43 -30.49
CA ARG A 22 -34.23 11.47 -30.37
C ARG A 22 -33.79 10.27 -29.54
N PRO A 23 -32.93 9.37 -30.04
CA PRO A 23 -32.39 8.32 -29.21
C PRO A 23 -31.55 8.99 -28.12
N ASN A 24 -32.02 8.90 -26.88
CA ASN A 24 -31.20 9.13 -25.71
C ASN A 24 -30.00 8.19 -25.82
N ARG A 25 -28.89 8.74 -26.32
CA ARG A 25 -27.58 8.09 -26.39
C ARG A 25 -27.04 8.00 -24.97
N ALA A 26 -27.74 7.26 -24.12
CA ALA A 26 -27.13 6.58 -23.01
C ALA A 26 -26.19 5.58 -23.67
N ALA A 27 -24.97 6.04 -23.96
CA ALA A 27 -23.82 5.17 -24.19
C ALA A 27 -23.63 4.40 -22.88
N GLY A 28 -24.46 3.38 -22.70
CA GLY A 28 -24.19 2.32 -21.76
C GLY A 28 -22.85 1.79 -22.20
N ASN A 29 -21.81 2.15 -21.46
CA ASN A 29 -20.60 1.35 -21.38
C ASN A 29 -21.11 -0.02 -20.92
N THR A 30 -21.50 -0.86 -21.88
CA THR A 30 -21.54 -2.29 -21.73
C THR A 30 -20.10 -2.64 -21.47
N PHE A 31 -19.71 -2.57 -20.19
CA PHE A 31 -18.47 -3.12 -19.69
C PHE A 31 -18.56 -4.59 -20.03
N SER A 32 -18.06 -4.94 -21.22
CA SER A 32 -17.89 -6.33 -21.63
C SER A 32 -17.19 -7.00 -20.46
N SER A 33 -17.85 -7.98 -19.85
CA SER A 33 -17.28 -8.72 -18.74
C SER A 33 -15.88 -9.15 -19.19
N PRO A 34 -14.81 -8.69 -18.53
CA PRO A 34 -13.46 -8.95 -19.00
C PRO A 34 -13.31 -10.46 -19.15
N VAL A 35 -12.93 -10.90 -20.34
CA VAL A 35 -12.69 -12.32 -20.62
C VAL A 35 -11.71 -12.81 -19.55
N PRO A 36 -12.04 -13.87 -18.79
CA PRO A 36 -11.17 -14.34 -17.72
C PRO A 36 -9.80 -14.70 -18.31
N THR A 37 -8.75 -14.04 -17.83
CA THR A 37 -7.38 -14.26 -18.30
C THR A 37 -6.51 -14.83 -17.18
N ARG A 38 -5.31 -15.29 -17.52
CA ARG A 38 -4.32 -15.71 -16.53
C ARG A 38 -3.59 -14.54 -15.84
N TYR A 39 -3.98 -13.29 -16.13
CA TYR A 39 -3.27 -12.09 -15.70
C TYR A 39 -4.10 -11.32 -14.67
N LEU A 40 -3.50 -10.99 -13.54
CA LEU A 40 -4.16 -10.26 -12.46
C LEU A 40 -3.43 -8.94 -12.18
N LEU A 41 -4.18 -7.88 -11.90
CA LEU A 41 -3.65 -6.64 -11.37
C LEU A 41 -3.89 -6.60 -9.86
N LEU A 42 -2.80 -6.53 -9.11
CA LEU A 42 -2.79 -6.36 -7.67
C LEU A 42 -2.56 -4.88 -7.36
N GLN A 43 -3.63 -4.19 -6.96
CA GLN A 43 -3.60 -2.78 -6.60
C GLN A 43 -3.32 -2.60 -5.10
N ASP A 44 -3.11 -1.34 -4.68
CA ASP A 44 -2.94 -0.93 -3.29
C ASP A 44 -1.73 -1.54 -2.55
N VAL A 45 -0.73 -1.99 -3.29
CA VAL A 45 0.53 -2.48 -2.71
C VAL A 45 1.37 -1.28 -2.27
N PRO A 46 1.96 -1.25 -1.05
CA PRO A 46 2.82 -0.14 -0.63
C PRO A 46 3.90 0.18 -1.66
N ARG A 47 4.10 1.46 -1.98
CA ARG A 47 5.03 1.91 -3.02
C ARG A 47 6.47 1.42 -2.78
N THR A 48 6.85 1.21 -1.53
CA THR A 48 8.16 0.70 -1.09
C THR A 48 8.32 -0.82 -1.26
N ALA A 49 7.22 -1.58 -1.33
CA ALA A 49 7.26 -3.04 -1.37
C ALA A 49 7.79 -3.53 -2.72
N ARG A 50 8.88 -4.31 -2.75
CA ARG A 50 9.49 -4.89 -3.97
C ARG A 50 8.71 -6.10 -4.49
N ALA A 51 8.95 -6.51 -5.74
CA ALA A 51 8.34 -7.74 -6.30
C ALA A 51 8.66 -8.98 -5.44
N SER A 52 9.88 -9.05 -4.88
CA SER A 52 10.28 -10.08 -3.93
C SER A 52 9.44 -10.10 -2.66
N ASP A 53 9.07 -8.93 -2.15
CA ASP A 53 8.28 -8.79 -0.93
C ASP A 53 6.85 -9.22 -1.20
N VAL A 54 6.29 -8.82 -2.35
CA VAL A 54 4.97 -9.27 -2.82
C VAL A 54 4.94 -10.80 -2.97
N LEU A 55 5.96 -11.38 -3.62
CA LEU A 55 6.07 -12.83 -3.78
C LEU A 55 6.09 -13.56 -2.43
N ARG A 56 6.94 -13.09 -1.51
CA ARG A 56 7.06 -13.67 -0.17
C ARG A 56 5.72 -13.63 0.55
N VAL A 57 5.07 -12.48 0.56
CA VAL A 57 3.77 -12.28 1.21
C VAL A 57 2.69 -13.20 0.61
N LEU A 58 2.65 -13.37 -0.71
CA LEU A 58 1.75 -14.31 -1.40
C LEU A 58 2.03 -15.78 -1.06
N LYS A 59 3.30 -16.16 -0.82
CA LYS A 59 3.69 -17.51 -0.41
C LYS A 59 3.34 -17.77 1.06
N ASP A 60 3.63 -16.80 1.92
CA ASP A 60 3.39 -16.88 3.36
C ASP A 60 1.90 -16.92 3.71
N SER A 61 1.06 -16.27 2.90
CA SER A 61 -0.40 -16.34 3.02
C SER A 61 -0.99 -17.64 2.45
N GLY A 62 -0.18 -18.46 1.76
CA GLY A 62 -0.65 -19.61 1.01
C GLY A 62 -1.51 -19.22 -0.21
N THR A 63 -1.45 -17.98 -0.67
CA THR A 63 -2.19 -17.53 -1.87
C THR A 63 -1.61 -18.17 -3.13
N VAL A 64 -0.27 -18.31 -3.21
CA VAL A 64 0.43 -18.98 -4.31
C VAL A 64 1.30 -20.13 -3.80
N ALA A 65 1.67 -21.04 -4.70
CA ALA A 65 2.57 -22.15 -4.38
C ALA A 65 3.99 -21.64 -4.05
N LYS A 66 4.75 -22.41 -3.24
CA LYS A 66 6.15 -22.08 -2.91
C LYS A 66 7.06 -22.01 -4.14
N SER A 67 6.74 -22.76 -5.20
CA SER A 67 7.44 -22.75 -6.50
C SER A 67 7.04 -21.60 -7.42
N PHE A 68 6.10 -20.72 -7.02
CA PHE A 68 5.69 -19.60 -7.86
C PHE A 68 6.91 -18.68 -8.15
N PRO A 69 7.21 -18.41 -9.43
CA PRO A 69 8.45 -17.74 -9.81
C PRO A 69 8.35 -16.23 -9.59
N LEU A 70 9.49 -15.59 -9.30
CA LEU A 70 9.55 -14.14 -9.15
C LEU A 70 9.27 -13.41 -10.48
N SER A 71 9.65 -14.01 -11.61
CA SER A 71 9.40 -13.47 -12.96
C SER A 71 7.91 -13.36 -13.32
N ALA A 72 7.03 -14.01 -12.57
CA ALA A 72 5.58 -13.88 -12.73
C ALA A 72 5.01 -12.61 -12.06
N ILE A 73 5.83 -11.82 -11.36
CA ILE A 73 5.44 -10.58 -10.68
C ILE A 73 6.16 -9.40 -11.31
N THR A 74 5.43 -8.59 -12.07
CA THR A 74 5.98 -7.43 -12.77
C THR A 74 5.47 -6.14 -12.10
N PRO A 75 6.34 -5.28 -11.57
CA PRO A 75 5.91 -3.98 -11.05
C PRO A 75 5.43 -3.09 -12.20
N GLN A 76 4.56 -2.13 -11.89
CA GLN A 76 4.22 -1.07 -12.84
C GLN A 76 5.49 -0.36 -13.33
N PRO A 77 5.66 -0.20 -14.66
CA PRO A 77 6.86 0.43 -15.18
C PRO A 77 6.98 1.91 -14.76
N PRO A 78 8.22 2.43 -14.74
CA PRO A 78 8.52 3.80 -14.29
C PRO A 78 7.81 4.93 -15.06
N SER A 79 7.42 4.68 -16.31
CA SER A 79 6.86 5.63 -17.30
C SER A 79 5.36 5.91 -17.12
N TYR A 80 4.65 5.10 -16.33
CA TYR A 80 3.23 5.38 -16.08
C TYR A 80 3.09 6.69 -15.30
N PRO A 81 2.11 7.57 -15.61
CA PRO A 81 1.91 8.84 -14.91
C PRO A 81 1.85 8.59 -13.40
N ARG A 82 2.93 9.00 -12.72
CA ARG A 82 3.08 8.81 -11.29
C ARG A 82 2.31 9.92 -10.61
N TYR A 83 1.00 9.74 -10.48
CA TYR A 83 0.29 10.41 -9.41
C TYR A 83 1.05 10.14 -8.10
N HIS A 84 1.12 11.14 -7.23
CA HIS A 84 1.76 11.01 -5.91
C HIS A 84 0.95 10.03 -5.04
N SER A 85 1.07 8.74 -5.34
CA SER A 85 0.43 7.65 -4.62
C SER A 85 1.41 7.03 -3.64
N LEU A 86 0.89 6.66 -2.48
CA LEU A 86 1.60 5.85 -1.47
C LEU A 86 1.55 4.35 -1.82
N THR A 87 0.79 3.99 -2.85
CA THR A 87 0.65 2.62 -3.35
C THR A 87 1.08 2.51 -4.81
N ARG A 88 1.30 1.27 -5.26
CA ARG A 88 1.61 0.92 -6.63
C ARG A 88 0.86 -0.36 -7.04
N THR A 89 0.73 -0.54 -8.34
CA THR A 89 0.11 -1.74 -8.92
C THR A 89 1.18 -2.74 -9.34
N PHE A 90 0.91 -4.02 -9.12
CA PHE A 90 1.69 -5.14 -9.65
C PHE A 90 0.85 -5.96 -10.61
N HIS A 91 1.49 -6.45 -11.67
CA HIS A 91 0.89 -7.43 -12.58
C HIS A 91 1.39 -8.82 -12.19
N LEU A 92 0.45 -9.76 -12.06
CA LEU A 92 0.70 -11.15 -11.73
C LEU A 92 0.32 -12.02 -12.93
N THR A 93 1.25 -12.88 -13.36
CA THR A 93 1.00 -13.86 -14.44
C THR A 93 0.91 -15.26 -13.86
N ALA A 94 -0.31 -15.81 -13.82
CA ALA A 94 -0.52 -17.19 -13.39
C ALA A 94 -0.18 -18.18 -14.53
N PRO A 95 0.23 -19.42 -14.21
CA PRO A 95 0.49 -20.44 -15.22
C PRO A 95 -0.78 -20.86 -15.99
N THR A 96 -1.92 -20.88 -15.30
CA THR A 96 -3.23 -21.25 -15.88
C THR A 96 -4.33 -20.31 -15.38
N LEU A 97 -5.43 -20.22 -16.12
CA LEU A 97 -6.61 -19.44 -15.72
C LEU A 97 -7.19 -19.91 -14.37
N SER A 98 -7.26 -21.23 -14.15
CA SER A 98 -7.74 -21.81 -12.90
C SER A 98 -6.94 -21.31 -11.69
N VAL A 99 -5.60 -21.24 -11.83
CA VAL A 99 -4.73 -20.68 -10.78
C VAL A 99 -4.98 -19.19 -10.57
N ALA A 100 -5.18 -18.41 -11.64
CA ALA A 100 -5.52 -16.99 -11.51
C ALA A 100 -6.84 -16.77 -10.76
N SER A 101 -7.88 -17.54 -11.08
CA SER A 101 -9.17 -17.48 -10.38
C SER A 101 -9.04 -17.87 -8.91
N ALA A 102 -8.27 -18.92 -8.60
CA ALA A 102 -8.01 -19.33 -7.23
C ALA A 102 -7.25 -18.26 -6.42
N ILE A 103 -6.25 -17.60 -7.03
CA ILE A 103 -5.54 -16.47 -6.42
C ILE A 103 -6.51 -15.33 -6.13
N GLN A 104 -7.33 -14.94 -7.11
CA GLN A 104 -8.31 -13.85 -6.95
C GLN A 104 -9.29 -14.16 -5.81
N GLU A 105 -9.84 -15.37 -5.77
CA GLU A 105 -10.79 -15.77 -4.73
C GLU A 105 -10.15 -15.72 -3.33
N ARG A 106 -8.92 -16.24 -3.18
CA ARG A 106 -8.19 -16.20 -1.90
C ARG A 106 -7.92 -14.77 -1.45
N LEU A 107 -7.49 -13.91 -2.35
CA LEU A 107 -7.19 -12.51 -2.03
C LEU A 107 -8.46 -11.70 -1.71
N ARG A 108 -9.60 -12.04 -2.33
CA ARG A 108 -10.90 -11.45 -1.98
C ARG A 108 -11.33 -11.84 -0.56
N LYS A 109 -11.10 -13.09 -0.15
CA LYS A 109 -11.39 -13.58 1.20
C LYS A 109 -10.40 -13.04 2.24
N ALA A 110 -9.13 -12.87 1.86
CA ALA A 110 -8.04 -12.45 2.74
C ALA A 110 -7.09 -11.47 2.01
N PRO A 111 -7.36 -10.15 2.11
CA PRO A 111 -6.46 -9.12 1.59
C PRO A 111 -5.10 -9.21 2.28
N ILE A 112 -4.01 -9.32 1.53
CA ILE A 112 -2.67 -9.48 2.14
C ILE A 112 -1.97 -8.15 2.39
N PHE A 113 -2.31 -7.13 1.60
CA PHE A 113 -1.93 -5.76 1.88
C PHE A 113 -3.15 -5.09 2.51
N PRO A 114 -3.15 -4.83 3.83
CA PRO A 114 -4.12 -3.93 4.40
C PRO A 114 -3.83 -2.58 3.74
N SER A 115 -4.68 -2.20 2.78
CA SER A 115 -4.67 -0.89 2.14
C SER A 115 -4.40 0.14 3.23
N LEU A 116 -3.40 1.02 3.00
CA LEU A 116 -2.93 2.02 3.95
C LEU A 116 -4.13 2.74 4.57
N ARG A 117 -4.58 2.22 5.73
CA ARG A 117 -5.61 2.86 6.51
C ARG A 117 -4.92 4.12 7.02
N VAL A 118 -5.15 5.23 6.33
CA VAL A 118 -5.06 6.54 6.97
C VAL A 118 -6.13 6.45 8.05
N ALA A 119 -5.74 6.03 9.25
CA ALA A 119 -6.60 6.13 10.41
C ALA A 119 -6.82 7.62 10.61
N HIS A 120 -7.85 8.18 9.99
CA HIS A 120 -8.39 9.46 10.38
C HIS A 120 -8.95 9.27 11.79
N LEU A 121 -8.06 9.46 12.78
CA LEU A 121 -8.42 9.65 14.18
C LEU A 121 -9.04 11.05 14.32
N GLY A 122 -10.16 11.26 13.62
CA GLY A 122 -11.03 12.42 13.80
C GLY A 122 -12.11 12.04 14.81
N PRO A 123 -12.22 12.73 15.96
CA PRO A 123 -13.30 12.51 16.90
C PRO A 123 -14.61 13.02 16.28
N GLY A 124 -15.37 12.15 15.61
CA GLY A 124 -16.72 12.49 15.15
C GLY A 124 -17.19 11.85 13.85
N SER A 125 -16.32 11.23 13.04
CA SER A 125 -16.79 10.61 11.79
C SER A 125 -17.39 9.23 12.07
N ARG A 126 -18.71 9.16 12.23
CA ARG A 126 -19.51 7.94 12.06
C ARG A 126 -19.58 7.56 10.57
N GLN A 127 -18.44 7.42 9.91
CA GLN A 127 -18.41 6.80 8.59
C GLN A 127 -18.44 5.30 8.79
N SER A 128 -19.46 4.69 8.20
CA SER A 128 -19.58 3.24 8.06
C SER A 128 -18.25 2.68 7.56
N ASP A 129 -17.71 1.75 8.36
CA ASP A 129 -16.38 1.12 8.25
C ASP A 129 -16.29 0.17 7.02
N VAL A 130 -16.94 0.54 5.91
CA VAL A 130 -16.96 -0.21 4.66
C VAL A 130 -15.64 0.10 3.94
N THR A 131 -14.60 -0.61 4.39
CA THR A 131 -13.31 -0.65 3.68
C THR A 131 -13.61 -1.10 2.24
N PRO A 132 -13.25 -0.31 1.21
CA PRO A 132 -13.39 -0.78 -0.16
C PRO A 132 -12.53 -2.04 -0.31
N PRO A 133 -13.09 -3.15 -0.83
CA PRO A 133 -12.35 -4.40 -0.96
C PRO A 133 -11.10 -4.19 -1.82
N PRO A 134 -9.99 -4.91 -1.55
CA PRO A 134 -8.80 -4.83 -2.38
C PRO A 134 -9.16 -5.04 -3.85
N ARG A 135 -8.72 -4.11 -4.69
CA ARG A 135 -9.07 -4.08 -6.11
C ARG A 135 -8.19 -5.06 -6.87
N ILE A 136 -8.78 -6.21 -7.20
CA ILE A 136 -8.12 -7.26 -8.00
C ILE A 136 -8.92 -7.47 -9.26
N HIS A 137 -8.32 -7.10 -10.37
CA HIS A 137 -8.92 -7.14 -11.69
C HIS A 137 -8.16 -8.10 -12.58
N PHE A 138 -8.88 -8.82 -13.44
CA PHE A 138 -8.23 -9.50 -14.56
C PHE A 138 -7.76 -8.46 -15.56
N SER A 139 -6.53 -8.62 -16.06
CA SER A 139 -6.02 -7.83 -17.18
C SER A 139 -6.15 -8.66 -18.45
N THR A 140 -6.65 -8.08 -19.53
CA THR A 140 -6.64 -8.75 -20.83
C THR A 140 -5.23 -8.88 -21.42
N HIS A 141 -4.27 -8.10 -20.90
CA HIS A 141 -2.93 -7.97 -21.47
C HIS A 141 -1.88 -8.76 -20.68
N ASP A 142 -0.99 -9.42 -21.41
CA ASP A 142 0.26 -9.99 -20.89
C ASP A 142 1.12 -8.89 -20.25
N ALA A 143 1.97 -9.24 -19.28
CA ALA A 143 2.91 -8.33 -18.66
C ALA A 143 3.80 -7.64 -19.71
N LYS A 144 4.21 -8.36 -20.77
CA LYS A 144 4.98 -7.79 -21.88
C LYS A 144 4.19 -6.75 -22.66
N MET A 145 2.92 -7.02 -22.97
CA MET A 145 2.02 -6.07 -23.63
C MET A 145 1.76 -4.86 -22.73
N TRP A 146 1.71 -5.05 -21.42
CA TRP A 146 1.58 -3.95 -20.47
C TRP A 146 2.81 -3.06 -20.43
N VAL A 147 4.01 -3.62 -20.62
CA VAL A 147 5.26 -2.87 -20.79
C VAL A 147 5.33 -2.22 -22.19
N GLN A 148 4.90 -2.91 -23.25
CA GLN A 148 4.99 -2.42 -24.63
C GLN A 148 3.95 -1.36 -24.97
N ALA A 149 2.71 -1.50 -24.52
CA ALA A 149 1.65 -0.50 -24.73
C ALA A 149 2.12 0.90 -24.28
N GLN A 150 3.05 0.95 -23.32
CA GLN A 150 3.62 2.19 -22.81
C GLN A 150 4.70 2.82 -23.69
N LEU A 151 5.43 2.03 -24.49
CA LEU A 151 6.39 2.58 -25.46
C LEU A 151 5.66 3.30 -26.62
N PHE A 152 4.38 2.99 -26.83
CA PHE A 152 3.59 3.56 -27.91
C PHE A 152 2.64 4.69 -27.45
N ASP A 153 2.29 4.75 -26.16
CA ASP A 153 1.40 5.78 -25.59
C ASP A 153 2.12 7.13 -25.33
N GLU A 154 3.46 7.17 -25.38
CA GLU A 154 4.25 8.43 -25.32
C GLU A 154 4.36 9.16 -26.66
N ARG A 155 3.70 8.68 -27.73
CA ARG A 155 3.51 9.52 -28.92
C ARG A 155 2.41 10.51 -28.62
N ASP A 156 2.79 11.66 -28.06
CA ASP A 156 1.96 12.84 -27.95
C ASP A 156 1.10 12.98 -29.21
N PRO A 157 -0.24 12.86 -29.13
CA PRO A 157 -1.09 13.33 -30.20
C PRO A 157 -0.86 14.83 -30.26
N LYS A 158 0.00 15.23 -31.22
CA LYS A 158 0.36 16.61 -31.53
C LYS A 158 -0.79 17.55 -31.18
N SER A 159 -0.49 18.40 -30.21
CA SER A 159 -1.18 19.64 -29.90
C SER A 159 -1.52 20.39 -31.19
N THR A 160 -2.79 20.33 -31.60
CA THR A 160 -3.40 21.36 -32.43
C THR A 160 -4.54 21.96 -31.63
N GLY A 161 -4.39 23.24 -31.28
CA GLY A 161 -5.40 24.03 -30.58
C GLY A 161 -4.79 24.72 -29.36
N ASP A 162 -4.12 25.85 -29.56
CA ASP A 162 -4.71 27.19 -29.33
C ASP A 162 -5.35 27.32 -27.95
N SER A 163 -4.69 28.10 -27.08
CA SER A 163 -5.34 29.03 -26.14
C SER A 163 -4.26 29.79 -25.37
N ASP A 164 -3.96 30.99 -25.86
CA ASP A 164 -3.67 32.14 -25.02
C ASP A 164 -4.60 32.16 -23.80
N ARG A 165 -4.05 32.26 -22.58
CA ARG A 165 -4.69 33.02 -21.49
C ARG A 165 -3.79 33.26 -20.29
N ASP A 166 -3.54 34.56 -20.12
CA ASP A 166 -3.52 35.35 -18.90
C ASP A 166 -2.65 34.91 -17.71
N GLN A 167 -1.62 35.73 -17.53
CA GLN A 167 -0.94 36.00 -16.27
C GLN A 167 -1.91 36.73 -15.32
N GLY A 168 -2.24 36.10 -14.19
CA GLY A 168 -2.98 36.73 -13.10
C GLY A 168 -2.36 36.35 -11.76
N GLY A 169 -1.53 37.24 -11.22
CA GLY A 169 -0.88 37.08 -9.93
C GLY A 169 -1.87 37.06 -8.76
N SER A 170 -1.50 36.34 -7.71
CA SER A 170 -2.13 36.47 -6.38
C SER A 170 -1.11 36.15 -5.29
N SER A 171 -0.93 37.16 -4.43
CA SER A 171 0.01 37.26 -3.31
C SER A 171 -0.21 36.20 -2.22
N PRO A 172 0.85 35.85 -1.45
CA PRO A 172 0.73 34.94 -0.31
C PRO A 172 0.11 35.63 0.92
N GLN A 173 -0.97 35.05 1.46
CA GLN A 173 -1.53 35.41 2.76
C GLN A 173 -0.60 34.98 3.91
N ARG A 174 -0.22 35.97 4.72
CA ARG A 174 0.43 35.79 6.03
C ARG A 174 -0.53 35.08 6.99
N TYR A 175 -0.10 33.97 7.57
CA TYR A 175 -0.75 33.39 8.75
C TYR A 175 -0.25 34.09 10.01
N SER A 176 -1.18 34.71 10.74
CA SER A 176 -0.96 35.29 12.06
C SER A 176 -0.84 34.19 13.11
N ARG A 177 0.20 34.32 13.93
CA ARG A 177 0.57 33.53 15.11
C ARG A 177 -0.51 33.70 16.19
N VAL A 178 -1.06 32.59 16.69
CA VAL A 178 -1.99 32.58 17.84
C VAL A 178 -1.17 32.24 19.08
N ASP A 179 -1.15 33.18 20.02
CA ASP A 179 -0.54 33.00 21.34
C ASP A 179 -1.40 32.05 22.19
N ALA A 180 -0.73 31.11 22.87
CA ALA A 180 -1.35 30.19 23.82
C ALA A 180 -1.25 30.77 25.24
N PRO A 181 -2.31 30.71 26.06
CA PRO A 181 -2.24 31.15 27.45
C PRO A 181 -1.59 30.09 28.35
N ASP A 182 -0.69 30.56 29.21
CA ASP A 182 -0.09 29.84 30.32
C ASP A 182 -1.15 29.51 31.38
N GLY A 183 -1.33 28.22 31.63
CA GLY A 183 -2.22 27.69 32.66
C GLY A 183 -1.44 26.87 33.67
N GLU A 184 -0.90 27.54 34.69
CA GLU A 184 -0.36 26.90 35.89
C GLU A 184 -1.52 26.33 36.73
N GLY A 185 -1.50 25.03 36.95
CA GLY A 185 -2.50 24.31 37.73
C GLY A 185 -1.83 23.25 38.59
N GLU A 186 -1.37 23.67 39.77
CA GLU A 186 -0.94 22.77 40.83
C GLU A 186 -2.10 21.86 41.25
N ARG A 187 -1.96 20.55 41.04
CA ARG A 187 -2.80 19.54 41.68
C ARG A 187 -1.97 18.53 42.42
N SER A 188 -1.99 18.70 43.73
CA SER A 188 -1.43 17.85 44.75
C SER A 188 -2.13 16.48 44.83
N GLY A 189 -1.30 15.45 44.95
CA GLY A 189 -1.48 14.37 45.92
C GLY A 189 -2.64 13.39 45.74
N ARG A 190 -2.42 12.31 45.00
CA ARG A 190 -2.84 10.94 45.41
C ARG A 190 -1.81 9.91 44.98
N ARG A 191 -0.90 9.60 45.90
CA ARG A 191 0.13 8.56 45.80
C ARG A 191 -0.52 7.18 45.82
N ARG A 192 -0.92 6.70 44.65
CA ARG A 192 -1.30 5.29 44.42
C ARG A 192 -0.01 4.54 44.11
N GLU A 193 0.43 3.68 45.03
CA GLU A 193 1.55 2.75 44.82
C GLU A 193 1.27 1.90 43.58
N SER A 194 1.83 2.34 42.47
CA SER A 194 1.69 1.72 41.18
C SER A 194 2.69 0.58 41.11
N ARG A 195 2.16 -0.62 40.88
CA ARG A 195 2.94 -1.84 40.64
C ARG A 195 4.10 -1.53 39.70
N LYS A 196 5.29 -1.96 40.11
CA LYS A 196 6.64 -1.81 39.53
C LYS A 196 6.78 -2.46 38.13
N GLY A 197 5.82 -2.28 37.24
CA GLY A 197 5.99 -2.49 35.80
C GLY A 197 6.58 -1.22 35.21
N GLY A 198 7.86 -0.96 35.49
CA GLY A 198 8.57 0.20 34.98
C GLY A 198 8.41 0.25 33.47
N ARG A 199 7.66 1.22 32.96
CA ARG A 199 7.72 1.55 31.53
C ARG A 199 9.18 1.81 31.24
N PRO A 200 9.78 1.16 30.22
CA PRO A 200 11.17 1.44 29.89
C PRO A 200 11.26 2.96 29.68
N ALA A 201 12.11 3.61 30.48
CA ALA A 201 12.36 5.03 30.34
C ALA A 201 12.74 5.28 28.87
N PHE A 202 12.24 6.39 28.31
CA PHE A 202 12.73 6.82 27.01
C PHE A 202 14.25 6.97 27.14
N SER A 203 14.99 6.22 26.34
CA SER A 203 16.44 6.41 26.29
C SER A 203 16.67 7.87 25.91
N SER A 204 17.52 8.57 26.66
CA SER A 204 17.88 9.96 26.39
C SER A 204 18.40 10.13 24.96
N LEU A 205 19.03 9.09 24.40
CA LEU A 205 19.49 9.01 23.01
C LEU A 205 18.38 9.23 21.98
N ALA A 206 17.15 8.81 22.29
CA ALA A 206 16.01 8.94 21.36
C ALA A 206 15.55 10.40 21.20
N SER A 207 15.87 11.25 22.18
CA SER A 207 15.54 12.68 22.18
C SER A 207 16.64 13.53 21.54
N ASP A 208 17.84 12.96 21.34
CA ASP A 208 18.96 13.65 20.72
C ASP A 208 18.88 13.53 19.18
N PRO A 209 18.59 14.63 18.45
CA PRO A 209 18.57 14.61 16.99
C PRO A 209 19.95 14.30 16.39
N TYR A 210 21.04 14.59 17.10
CA TYR A 210 22.39 14.29 16.63
C TYR A 210 22.69 12.80 16.66
N TRP A 211 22.14 12.07 17.64
CA TRP A 211 22.24 10.62 17.65
C TRP A 211 21.74 10.06 16.32
N ALA A 212 20.55 10.45 15.87
CA ALA A 212 19.96 10.01 14.61
C ALA A 212 20.79 10.35 13.35
N MET A 213 21.56 11.44 13.40
CA MET A 213 22.33 11.99 12.27
C MET A 213 23.81 11.61 12.29
N ASP A 214 24.26 10.76 13.22
CA ASP A 214 25.66 10.30 13.29
C ASP A 214 26.13 9.68 11.95
N PRO A 215 27.06 10.33 11.21
CA PRO A 215 27.50 9.88 9.89
C PRO A 215 28.28 8.56 9.97
N SER A 216 28.89 8.26 11.12
CA SER A 216 29.59 6.99 11.31
C SER A 216 28.63 5.80 11.26
N LYS A 217 27.34 6.01 11.57
CA LYS A 217 26.30 4.97 11.64
C LYS A 217 25.35 4.98 10.43
N GLN A 218 25.63 5.80 9.42
CA GLN A 218 24.83 5.87 8.19
C GLN A 218 24.77 4.52 7.47
N GLY A 219 23.58 4.11 7.03
CA GLY A 219 23.34 2.82 6.37
C GLY A 219 23.37 1.61 7.30
N ARG A 220 23.71 1.78 8.58
CA ARG A 220 23.72 0.72 9.60
C ARG A 220 22.51 0.76 10.52
N ARG A 221 21.61 1.71 10.32
CA ARG A 221 20.42 1.88 11.14
C ARG A 221 19.17 1.40 10.42
N VAL A 222 18.32 0.70 11.15
CA VAL A 222 17.04 0.22 10.64
C VAL A 222 15.92 0.76 11.51
N VAL A 223 15.13 1.68 10.95
CA VAL A 223 13.95 2.23 11.60
C VAL A 223 12.77 1.30 11.33
N VAL A 224 12.18 0.79 12.39
CA VAL A 224 11.07 -0.16 12.37
C VAL A 224 9.83 0.50 12.99
N ARG A 225 8.81 0.68 12.16
CA ARG A 225 7.51 1.24 12.53
C ARG A 225 6.48 0.11 12.63
N GLY A 226 5.41 0.36 13.39
CA GLY A 226 4.30 -0.58 13.51
C GLY A 226 4.39 -1.57 14.66
N VAL A 227 5.39 -1.44 15.54
CA VAL A 227 5.53 -2.25 16.75
C VAL A 227 4.41 -1.88 17.75
N PRO A 228 3.78 -2.83 18.46
CA PRO A 228 2.81 -2.49 19.50
C PRO A 228 3.43 -1.60 20.59
N GLY A 229 2.76 -0.51 20.99
CA GLY A 229 3.27 0.41 22.02
C GLY A 229 3.47 -0.23 23.40
N MET A 230 2.81 -1.36 23.64
CA MET A 230 2.89 -2.19 24.85
C MET A 230 3.91 -3.34 24.76
N ALA A 231 4.57 -3.53 23.61
CA ALA A 231 5.59 -4.57 23.48
C ALA A 231 6.78 -4.27 24.40
N SER A 232 7.27 -5.29 25.10
CA SER A 232 8.45 -5.14 25.97
C SER A 232 9.71 -4.89 25.13
N TYR A 233 10.60 -4.06 25.66
CA TYR A 233 11.86 -3.72 24.99
C TYR A 233 12.70 -4.96 24.65
N GLU A 234 12.79 -5.90 25.60
CA GLU A 234 13.51 -7.18 25.41
C GLU A 234 12.95 -8.02 24.27
N LEU A 235 11.62 -8.06 24.13
CA LEU A 235 10.96 -8.80 23.05
C LEU A 235 11.32 -8.20 21.69
N VAL A 236 11.29 -6.87 21.58
CA VAL A 236 11.64 -6.16 20.35
C VAL A 236 13.12 -6.37 20.00
N ARG A 237 14.02 -6.27 20.98
CA ARG A 237 15.46 -6.51 20.81
C ARG A 237 15.76 -7.95 20.38
N LYS A 238 15.05 -8.93 20.93
CA LYS A 238 15.24 -10.35 20.62
C LYS A 238 15.01 -10.68 19.15
N ILE A 239 14.11 -9.96 18.47
CA ILE A 239 13.80 -10.20 17.04
C ILE A 239 15.02 -9.88 16.16
N ALA A 240 15.79 -8.86 16.52
CA ALA A 240 16.93 -8.40 15.74
C ALA A 240 18.27 -9.00 16.19
N LYS A 241 18.30 -9.81 17.27
CA LYS A 241 19.52 -10.38 17.86
C LYS A 241 20.41 -11.12 16.85
N ASN A 242 19.81 -11.82 15.90
CA ASN A 242 20.54 -12.65 14.92
C ASN A 242 21.12 -11.83 13.74
N PHE A 243 21.00 -10.50 13.75
CA PHE A 243 21.43 -9.61 12.67
C PHE A 243 22.56 -8.67 13.10
N GLY A 244 23.37 -9.06 14.10
CA GLY A 244 24.52 -8.26 14.53
C GLY A 244 24.13 -6.91 15.15
N VAL A 245 22.99 -6.84 15.84
CA VAL A 245 22.60 -5.63 16.59
C VAL A 245 23.63 -5.35 17.68
N LEU A 246 24.08 -4.10 17.77
CA LEU A 246 25.08 -3.70 18.77
C LEU A 246 24.60 -4.00 20.20
N GLU A 247 25.56 -4.34 21.05
CA GLU A 247 25.29 -4.51 22.48
C GLU A 247 25.07 -3.15 23.16
N GLY A 248 24.47 -3.16 24.35
CA GLY A 248 24.12 -1.91 25.07
C GLY A 248 22.86 -1.19 24.55
N GLU A 249 22.70 0.07 24.95
CA GLU A 249 21.51 0.89 24.67
C GLU A 249 21.46 1.40 23.23
N GLU A 250 22.62 1.56 22.58
CA GLU A 250 22.70 2.09 21.21
C GLU A 250 22.18 1.12 20.14
N GLY A 251 22.21 -0.18 20.44
CA GLY A 251 21.79 -1.22 19.49
C GLY A 251 20.29 -1.24 19.24
N CYS A 252 19.47 -0.83 20.20
CA CYS A 252 18.03 -0.78 20.05
C CYS A 252 17.48 0.42 20.81
N VAL A 253 17.03 1.44 20.10
CA VAL A 253 16.50 2.68 20.69
C VAL A 253 15.01 2.76 20.39
N ARG A 254 14.21 3.02 21.42
CA ARG A 254 12.77 3.31 21.26
C ARG A 254 12.61 4.79 20.93
N MET A 255 12.13 5.08 19.73
CA MET A 255 11.89 6.45 19.29
C MET A 255 10.67 7.08 19.99
N PRO A 256 10.60 8.41 20.07
CA PRO A 256 9.42 9.10 20.61
C PRO A 256 8.15 8.66 19.86
N PRO A 257 7.04 8.36 20.57
CA PRO A 257 5.79 7.99 19.94
C PRO A 257 5.23 9.18 19.17
N SER A 258 4.54 8.90 18.05
CA SER A 258 3.71 9.92 17.41
C SER A 258 2.57 10.32 18.34
N ARG A 259 2.13 11.59 18.28
CA ARG A 259 1.00 12.08 19.08
C ARG A 259 -0.23 11.21 18.81
N GLY A 260 -0.73 10.51 19.84
CA GLY A 260 -1.88 9.61 19.75
C GLY A 260 -1.62 8.23 19.13
N GLY A 261 -0.36 7.88 18.83
CA GLY A 261 -0.01 6.60 18.21
C GLY A 261 -0.03 5.42 19.19
N VAL A 262 -0.84 4.39 18.91
CA VAL A 262 -0.80 3.09 19.62
C VAL A 262 0.44 2.26 19.22
N LYS A 263 1.10 2.66 18.12
CA LYS A 263 2.28 2.01 17.56
C LYS A 263 3.55 2.72 18.03
N ALA A 264 4.52 1.96 18.48
CA ALA A 264 5.87 2.41 18.75
C ALA A 264 6.74 2.32 17.49
N ILE A 265 7.79 3.13 17.50
CA ILE A 265 8.85 3.13 16.50
C ILE A 265 10.15 2.76 17.22
N TYR A 266 10.91 1.86 16.65
CA TYR A 266 12.21 1.44 17.16
C TYR A 266 13.26 1.66 16.09
N CYS A 267 14.48 1.96 16.50
CA CYS A 267 15.63 2.05 15.62
C CYS A 267 16.66 1.03 16.10
N PHE A 268 17.08 0.14 15.21
CA PHE A 268 18.15 -0.82 15.46
C PHE A 268 19.45 -0.33 14.84
N THR A 269 20.53 -0.35 15.60
CA THR A 269 21.89 -0.12 15.07
C THR A 269 22.59 -1.47 14.98
N VAL A 270 23.02 -1.85 13.78
CA VAL A 270 23.75 -3.10 13.53
C VAL A 270 25.24 -2.83 13.24
N ASP A 271 26.05 -3.88 13.33
CA ASP A 271 27.49 -3.84 13.06
C ASP A 271 27.86 -3.40 11.62
N SER A 272 27.04 -3.76 10.63
CA SER A 272 27.33 -3.63 9.20
C SER A 272 26.12 -3.25 8.35
N VAL A 273 26.37 -2.56 7.23
CA VAL A 273 25.33 -2.13 6.26
C VAL A 273 24.61 -3.33 5.65
N SER A 274 25.34 -4.42 5.39
CA SER A 274 24.78 -5.68 4.87
C SER A 274 23.73 -6.26 5.83
N ASN A 275 24.06 -6.33 7.12
CA ASN A 275 23.13 -6.78 8.15
C ASN A 275 21.92 -5.85 8.29
N ALA A 276 22.08 -4.55 8.08
CA ALA A 276 20.98 -3.59 8.13
C ALA A 276 19.95 -3.90 7.03
N HIS A 277 20.42 -4.16 5.80
CA HIS A 277 19.55 -4.56 4.70
C HIS A 277 18.94 -5.96 4.89
N HIS A 278 19.66 -6.91 5.50
CA HIS A 278 19.10 -8.21 5.85
C HIS A 278 17.99 -8.10 6.90
N LEU A 279 18.22 -7.34 7.96
CA LEU A 279 17.23 -7.06 9.00
C LEU A 279 16.02 -6.32 8.42
N GLN A 280 16.25 -5.30 7.59
CA GLN A 280 15.18 -4.56 6.92
C GLN A 280 14.31 -5.50 6.08
N LYS A 281 14.90 -6.32 5.20
CA LYS A 281 14.14 -7.31 4.41
C LYS A 281 13.39 -8.29 5.32
N PHE A 282 14.04 -8.79 6.37
CA PHE A 282 13.43 -9.73 7.30
C PHE A 282 12.20 -9.15 8.00
N LEU A 283 12.25 -7.90 8.44
CA LEU A 283 11.16 -7.27 9.19
C LEU A 283 10.10 -6.61 8.32
N HIS A 284 10.48 -6.02 7.18
CA HIS A 284 9.58 -5.22 6.36
C HIS A 284 8.39 -6.06 5.88
N LEU A 285 7.17 -5.57 6.10
CA LEU A 285 5.90 -6.23 5.74
C LEU A 285 5.65 -7.58 6.43
N THR A 286 6.32 -7.85 7.55
CA THR A 286 5.99 -8.99 8.43
C THR A 286 5.07 -8.55 9.57
N ASN A 287 4.43 -9.50 10.27
CA ASN A 287 3.59 -9.20 11.44
C ASN A 287 4.39 -9.37 12.73
N PHE A 288 4.37 -8.36 13.59
CA PHE A 288 5.03 -8.43 14.89
C PHE A 288 4.39 -9.51 15.77
N HIS A 289 5.16 -10.55 16.13
CA HIS A 289 4.74 -11.64 17.01
C HIS A 289 3.30 -12.11 16.76
N ARG A 290 3.03 -12.62 15.55
CA ARG A 290 1.68 -13.02 15.08
C ARG A 290 0.92 -13.92 16.07
N LYS A 291 1.62 -14.78 16.82
CA LYS A 291 1.01 -15.66 17.84
C LYS A 291 0.42 -14.89 19.04
N VAL A 292 1.01 -13.76 19.41
CA VAL A 292 0.64 -12.98 20.61
C VAL A 292 -0.29 -11.83 20.22
N TYR A 293 0.03 -11.11 19.14
CA TYR A 293 -0.68 -9.89 18.74
C TYR A 293 -1.56 -10.03 17.48
N GLY A 294 -1.63 -11.23 16.89
CA GLY A 294 -2.36 -11.47 15.64
C GLY A 294 -1.74 -10.77 14.42
N SER A 295 -2.56 -10.45 13.43
CA SER A 295 -2.17 -9.73 12.19
C SER A 295 -2.34 -8.20 12.27
N ARG A 296 -2.49 -7.65 13.48
CA ARG A 296 -2.84 -6.23 13.70
C ARG A 296 -1.67 -5.26 13.54
N PHE A 297 -0.44 -5.79 13.56
CA PHE A 297 0.79 -4.99 13.63
C PHE A 297 1.75 -5.37 12.50
N PRO A 298 1.42 -4.99 11.24
CA PRO A 298 2.37 -5.09 10.15
C PRO A 298 3.53 -4.12 10.38
N LEU A 299 4.74 -4.64 10.32
CA LEU A 299 5.98 -3.90 10.49
C LEU A 299 6.38 -3.23 9.17
N GLN A 300 6.88 -2.01 9.28
CA GLN A 300 7.54 -1.29 8.18
C GLN A 300 8.97 -0.99 8.61
N ALA A 301 9.93 -1.58 7.92
CA ALA A 301 11.35 -1.37 8.18
C ALA A 301 12.03 -0.59 7.04
N GLU A 302 12.82 0.41 7.38
CA GLU A 302 13.56 1.27 6.45
C GLU A 302 15.02 1.40 6.93
N VAL A 303 15.97 1.35 6.00
CA VAL A 303 17.39 1.61 6.32
C VAL A 303 17.62 3.12 6.24
N TRP A 304 18.31 3.66 7.24
CA TRP A 304 18.70 5.08 7.36
C TRP A 304 20.22 5.21 7.30
#